data_AF-A0A914LUR7-F1
#
_entry.id   AF-A0A914LUR7-F1
#
_cell.length_a   1.000
_cell.length_b   1.000
_cell.length_c   1.000
_cell.angle_alpha   90.00
_cell.angle_beta   90.00
_cell.angle_gamma   90.00
#
_symmetry.space_group_name_H-M   'P 1'
#
loop_
_entity.id
_entity.type
_entity.pdbx_description
1 polymer ?
#
loop_
_entity_poly.entity_id
_entity_poly.type
_entity_poly.pdbx_seq_one_letter_code
_entity_poly.pdbx_strand_id
1 'polypeptide(L)'
;MCSPLCSLTILVGLAACCISLPQIQYVNDKPYHLMQQTECRGGKIYEINDVQDIDECKAACFHKNCQAVNLYQVGEFQFKCEILAYVRGYFPAQGAACYISYI
;
A
#
# COMPACT_ATOMS: atom_id res chain seq x y z
N MET A 1 9.53 -7.60 -0.89
CA MET A 1 10.94 -7.93 -0.58
C MET A 1 10.92 -8.84 0.64
N CYS A 2 11.50 -10.04 0.59
CA CYS A 2 11.60 -10.94 1.75
C CYS A 2 12.98 -10.78 2.38
N SER A 3 13.05 -10.47 3.69
CA SER A 3 14.30 -10.39 4.44
C SER A 3 14.84 -11.78 4.83
N PRO A 4 16.17 -12.00 4.86
CA PRO A 4 16.76 -13.30 5.13
C PRO A 4 17.22 -13.39 6.59
N LEU A 5 16.32 -13.77 7.50
CA LEU A 5 16.72 -14.23 8.84
C LEU A 5 15.86 -15.46 9.20
N CYS A 6 16.14 -16.55 8.50
CA CYS A 6 15.61 -17.88 8.80
C CYS A 6 16.77 -18.79 9.17
N SER A 7 17.48 -18.46 10.26
CA SER A 7 18.55 -19.28 10.80
C SER A 7 17.99 -20.40 11.66
N LEU A 8 17.97 -21.59 11.06
CA LEU A 8 18.34 -22.89 11.63
C LEU A 8 17.81 -23.21 13.05
N THR A 9 16.59 -23.77 13.15
CA THR A 9 16.33 -25.00 13.93
C THR A 9 14.89 -25.50 13.79
N ILE A 10 14.80 -26.82 13.58
CA ILE A 10 13.64 -27.72 13.72
C ILE A 10 12.68 -27.83 12.53
N LEU A 11 12.87 -28.95 11.83
CA LEU A 11 11.99 -29.60 10.87
C LEU A 11 10.58 -29.79 11.44
N VAL A 12 9.57 -29.25 10.74
CA VAL A 12 8.26 -29.84 10.37
C VAL A 12 7.32 -28.69 9.99
N GLY A 13 7.12 -28.48 8.69
CA GLY A 13 5.93 -27.82 8.11
C GLY A 13 5.73 -26.32 8.34
N LEU A 14 6.58 -25.44 7.78
CA LEU A 14 6.28 -24.00 7.66
C LEU A 14 6.56 -23.50 6.23
N ALA A 15 5.69 -23.88 5.29
CA ALA A 15 5.62 -23.27 3.96
C ALA A 15 4.54 -22.17 3.91
N ALA A 16 4.54 -21.25 4.89
CA ALA A 16 3.46 -20.27 5.05
C ALA A 16 3.95 -18.81 5.24
N CYS A 17 5.09 -18.42 4.69
CA CYS A 17 5.54 -17.02 4.73
C CYS A 17 5.16 -16.20 3.48
N CYS A 18 4.41 -16.77 2.54
CA CYS A 18 3.92 -16.07 1.35
C CYS A 18 2.42 -15.77 1.50
N ILE A 19 2.04 -14.92 2.46
CA ILE A 19 0.66 -14.42 2.54
C ILE A 19 0.55 -13.33 1.47
N SER A 20 -0.19 -13.62 0.39
CA SER A 20 -0.58 -12.59 -0.56
C SER A 20 -1.51 -11.60 0.15
N LEU A 21 -1.20 -10.30 0.07
CA LEU A 21 -2.14 -9.30 0.54
C LEU A 21 -3.45 -9.43 -0.26
N PRO A 22 -4.61 -9.31 0.41
CA PRO A 22 -5.88 -9.32 -0.30
C PRO A 22 -5.89 -8.19 -1.33
N GLN A 23 -6.28 -8.54 -2.55
CA GLN A 23 -6.31 -7.61 -3.68
C GLN A 23 -7.33 -6.48 -3.48
N ILE A 24 -8.38 -6.72 -2.68
CA ILE A 24 -9.38 -5.72 -2.32
C ILE A 24 -9.42 -5.61 -0.80
N GLN A 25 -9.37 -4.37 -0.30
CA GLN A 25 -9.41 -4.04 1.12
C GLN A 25 -10.49 -2.99 1.35
N TYR A 26 -11.09 -2.96 2.53
CA TYR A 26 -12.20 -2.05 2.84
C TYR A 26 -11.83 -1.12 3.99
N VAL A 27 -12.22 0.15 3.87
CA VAL A 27 -12.21 1.13 4.97
C VAL A 27 -13.53 1.88 4.91
N ASN A 28 -14.36 1.78 5.96
CA ASN A 28 -15.70 2.37 6.04
C ASN A 28 -16.55 2.09 4.79
N ASP A 29 -16.67 0.81 4.43
CA ASP A 29 -17.39 0.32 3.24
C ASP A 29 -16.84 0.80 1.88
N LYS A 30 -15.76 1.60 1.85
CA LYS A 30 -15.09 2.01 0.61
C LYS A 30 -14.06 0.96 0.18
N PRO A 31 -14.18 0.36 -1.03
CA PRO A 31 -13.24 -0.63 -1.52
C PRO A 31 -11.97 0.03 -2.06
N TYR A 32 -10.83 -0.59 -1.76
CA TYR A 32 -9.50 -0.23 -2.27
C TYR A 32 -8.88 -1.43 -2.96
N HIS A 33 -8.58 -1.29 -4.25
CA HIS A 33 -7.88 -2.32 -5.03
C HIS A 33 -6.37 -2.08 -5.03
N LEU A 34 -5.64 -3.09 -4.59
CA LEU A 34 -4.19 -3.08 -4.44
C LEU A 34 -3.51 -3.47 -5.76
N MET A 35 -2.68 -2.55 -6.25
CA MET A 35 -1.68 -2.77 -7.28
C MET A 35 -0.29 -2.74 -6.66
N GLN A 36 0.32 -3.91 -6.48
CA GLN A 36 1.67 -4.03 -5.95
C GLN A 36 2.72 -3.54 -6.96
N GLN A 37 3.87 -3.07 -6.45
CA GLN A 37 5.01 -2.62 -7.26
C GLN A 37 4.65 -1.57 -8.31
N THR A 38 3.66 -0.75 -7.99
CA THR A 38 3.04 0.20 -8.89
C THR A 38 2.79 1.49 -8.13
N GLU A 39 3.07 2.62 -8.77
CA GLU A 39 2.57 3.93 -8.35
C GLU A 39 1.44 4.38 -9.27
N CYS A 40 0.44 5.04 -8.69
CA CYS A 40 -0.52 5.83 -9.43
C CYS A 40 0.03 7.25 -9.61
N ARG A 41 -0.05 7.80 -10.82
CA ARG A 41 0.26 9.21 -11.07
C ARG A 41 -1.01 9.99 -11.32
N GLY A 42 -1.10 11.18 -10.74
CA GLY A 42 -2.26 12.03 -10.90
C GLY A 42 -2.19 13.28 -10.03
N GLY A 43 -3.35 13.79 -9.63
CA GLY A 43 -3.45 15.02 -8.85
C GLY A 43 -3.26 14.76 -7.37
N LYS A 44 -2.02 14.84 -6.88
CA LYS A 44 -1.71 14.77 -5.44
C LYS A 44 -2.34 15.95 -4.70
N ILE A 45 -3.10 15.65 -3.65
CA ILE A 45 -3.77 16.64 -2.79
C ILE A 45 -3.29 16.61 -1.34
N TYR A 46 -2.61 15.54 -0.93
CA TYR A 46 -2.10 15.39 0.42
C TYR A 46 -0.94 14.39 0.48
N GLU A 47 -0.09 14.52 1.49
CA GLU A 47 0.97 13.58 1.83
C GLU A 47 0.96 13.35 3.34
N ILE A 48 1.22 12.12 3.76
CA ILE A 48 1.44 11.74 5.15
C ILE A 48 2.79 11.04 5.21
N ASN A 49 3.66 11.49 6.11
CA ASN A 49 4.97 10.90 6.36
C ASN A 49 4.95 10.03 7.61
N ASP A 50 5.92 9.13 7.74
CA ASP A 50 6.13 8.26 8.91
C ASP A 50 4.88 7.45 9.30
N VAL A 51 4.20 6.92 8.28
CA VAL A 51 2.97 6.14 8.44
C VAL A 51 3.31 4.75 8.97
N GLN A 52 2.59 4.32 10.01
CA GLN A 52 2.75 2.97 10.57
C GLN A 52 1.94 1.91 9.80
N ASP A 53 0.74 2.28 9.33
CA ASP A 53 -0.19 1.38 8.65
C ASP A 53 -0.90 2.09 7.49
N ILE A 54 -1.13 1.35 6.40
CA ILE A 54 -1.89 1.81 5.23
C ILE A 54 -3.32 2.25 5.59
N ASP A 55 -3.89 1.74 6.67
CA ASP A 55 -5.23 2.13 7.14
C ASP A 55 -5.35 3.63 7.43
N GLU A 56 -4.28 4.27 7.93
CA GLU A 56 -4.24 5.73 8.14
C GLU A 56 -4.41 6.48 6.81
N CYS A 57 -3.71 6.03 5.78
CA CYS A 57 -3.78 6.65 4.46
C CYS A 57 -5.12 6.42 3.75
N LYS A 58 -5.68 5.21 3.87
CA LYS A 58 -7.02 4.90 3.35
C LYS A 58 -8.10 5.71 4.08
N ALA A 59 -7.99 5.88 5.39
CA ALA A 59 -8.88 6.75 6.16
C ALA A 59 -8.74 8.22 5.71
N ALA A 60 -7.52 8.73 5.52
CA ALA A 60 -7.31 10.08 5.02
C ALA A 60 -7.89 10.28 3.60
N CYS A 61 -7.72 9.30 2.71
CA CYS A 61 -8.34 9.29 1.40
C CYS A 61 -9.86 9.32 1.47
N PHE A 62 -10.46 8.52 2.36
CA PHE A 62 -11.91 8.48 2.57
C PHE A 62 -12.44 9.87 2.96
N HIS A 63 -11.85 10.52 3.95
CA HIS A 63 -12.28 11.86 4.41
C HIS A 63 -12.07 12.96 3.35
N LYS A 64 -11.12 12.77 2.44
CA LYS A 64 -10.82 13.73 1.36
C LYS A 64 -11.52 13.41 0.04
N ASN A 65 -12.36 12.38 0.00
CA ASN A 65 -12.99 11.85 -1.22
C ASN A 65 -11.98 11.64 -2.36
N CYS A 66 -10.86 10.98 -2.05
CA CYS A 66 -9.80 10.74 -3.03
C CYS A 66 -10.13 9.58 -3.98
N GLN A 67 -9.38 9.45 -5.09
CA GLN A 67 -9.47 8.34 -6.05
C GLN A 67 -8.40 7.26 -5.82
N ALA A 68 -7.23 7.60 -5.29
CA ALA A 68 -6.17 6.62 -5.02
C ALA A 68 -5.20 7.06 -3.93
N VAL A 69 -4.53 6.08 -3.34
CA VAL A 69 -3.44 6.24 -2.37
C VAL A 69 -2.20 5.55 -2.91
N ASN A 70 -1.07 6.25 -2.96
CA ASN A 70 0.23 5.59 -3.08
C ASN A 70 0.81 5.36 -1.68
N LEU A 71 1.30 4.16 -1.39
CA LEU A 71 2.16 3.88 -0.27
C LEU A 71 3.58 3.68 -0.78
N TYR A 72 4.53 4.40 -0.22
CA TYR A 72 5.94 4.32 -0.57
C TYR A 72 6.74 3.89 0.64
N GLN A 73 7.56 2.85 0.47
CA GLN A 73 8.63 2.52 1.40
C GLN A 73 9.82 3.45 1.13
N VAL A 74 10.15 4.30 2.10
CA VAL A 74 11.25 5.28 2.00
C VAL A 74 12.48 4.87 2.82
N GLY A 75 12.35 3.86 3.67
CA GLY A 75 13.43 3.23 4.43
C GLY A 75 13.04 1.81 4.85
N GLU A 76 13.88 1.12 5.62
CA GLU A 76 13.62 -0.28 6.02
C GLU A 76 12.27 -0.45 6.74
N PHE A 77 11.92 0.51 7.59
CA PHE A 77 10.65 0.54 8.33
C PHE A 77 9.95 1.91 8.25
N GLN A 78 10.30 2.71 7.24
CA GLN A 78 9.75 4.05 7.07
C GLN A 78 8.88 4.08 5.83
N PHE A 79 7.63 4.52 6.02
CA PHE A 79 6.65 4.62 4.96
C PHE A 79 6.08 6.02 4.91
N LYS A 80 5.73 6.44 3.70
CA LYS A 80 4.91 7.63 3.48
C LYS A 80 3.79 7.28 2.51
N CYS A 81 2.75 8.08 2.48
CA CYS A 81 1.71 7.93 1.48
C CYS A 81 1.29 9.25 0.85
N GLU A 82 0.86 9.15 -0.40
CA GLU A 82 0.30 10.25 -1.17
C GLU A 82 -1.17 9.98 -1.45
N ILE A 83 -2.00 11.01 -1.26
CA ILE A 83 -3.43 10.97 -1.51
C ILE A 83 -3.69 11.69 -2.83
N LEU A 84 -4.32 11.00 -3.78
CA LEU A 84 -4.59 11.52 -5.13
C LEU A 84 -6.08 11.80 -5.30
N ALA A 85 -6.44 13.02 -5.70
CA ALA A 85 -7.81 13.37 -6.08
C ALA A 85 -8.25 12.67 -7.37
N TYR A 86 -7.31 12.46 -8.29
CA TYR A 86 -7.56 11.72 -9.52
C TYR A 86 -6.32 10.96 -9.98
N VAL A 87 -6.50 9.91 -10.80
CA VAL A 87 -5.44 9.10 -11.42
C VAL A 87 -5.41 9.33 -12.93
N ARG A 88 -4.22 9.55 -13.49
CA ARG A 88 -3.95 9.68 -14.93
C ARG A 88 -3.22 8.48 -15.53
N GLY A 89 -2.53 7.70 -14.70
CA GLY A 89 -1.81 6.52 -15.16
C GLY A 89 -1.17 5.72 -14.04
N TYR A 90 -0.67 4.56 -14.41
CA TYR A 90 -0.06 3.58 -13.51
C TYR A 90 1.35 3.29 -14.01
N PHE A 91 2.32 3.32 -13.12
CA PHE A 91 3.73 3.17 -13.49
C PHE A 91 4.39 2.14 -12.57
N PRO A 92 5.19 1.22 -13.10
CA PRO A 92 5.99 0.31 -12.28
C PRO A 92 6.90 1.12 -11.34
N ALA A 93 6.84 0.82 -10.05
CA ALA A 93 7.64 1.49 -9.04
C ALA A 93 8.00 0.50 -7.92
N GLN A 94 9.29 0.22 -7.78
CA GLN A 94 9.79 -0.63 -6.70
C GLN A 94 9.62 0.09 -5.35
N GLY A 95 9.21 -0.66 -4.32
CA GLY A 95 8.92 -0.09 -3.00
C GLY A 95 7.63 0.73 -2.95
N ALA A 96 6.81 0.73 -4.01
CA ALA A 96 5.52 1.41 -4.03
C ALA A 96 4.35 0.42 -4.17
N ALA A 97 3.20 0.82 -3.66
CA ALA A 97 1.92 0.19 -3.91
C ALA A 97 0.85 1.25 -4.15
N CYS A 98 0.01 1.06 -5.16
CA CYS A 98 -1.15 1.91 -5.38
C CYS A 98 -2.43 1.21 -4.93
N TYR A 99 -3.24 1.92 -4.15
CA TYR A 99 -4.55 1.51 -3.68
C TYR A 99 -5.60 2.39 -4.37
N ILE A 100 -6.28 1.84 -5.38
CA ILE A 100 -7.32 2.55 -6.13
C ILE A 100 -8.63 2.44 -5.37
N SER A 101 -9.23 3.56 -5.04
CA SER A 101 -10.56 3.59 -4.45
C SER A 101 -11.59 3.67 -5.56
N TYR A 102 -12.46 2.67 -5.67
CA TYR A 102 -13.63 2.77 -6.54
C TYR A 102 -14.74 3.53 -5.82
N ILE A 103 -15.52 4.30 -6.58
CA ILE A 103 -16.76 4.95 -6.15
C ILE A 103 -17.91 4.11 -6.69
#